data_AF-A0A7K0CNT4-F1
#
_entry.id   AF-A0A7K0CNT4-F1
#
_cell.length_a   1.000
_cell.length_b   1.000
_cell.length_c   1.000
_cell.angle_alpha   90.00
_cell.angle_beta   90.00
_cell.angle_gamma   90.00
#
_symmetry.space_group_name_H-M   'P 1'
#
loop_
_entity.id
_entity.type
_entity.pdbx_description
1 polymer ?
#
loop_
_entity_poly.entity_id
_entity_poly.type
_entity_poly.pdbx_seq_one_letter_code
_entity_poly.pdbx_strand_id
1 'polypeptide(L)'
;MHHLVLWDIDHTLIASRGVGRALSAAAFEQVTGQPMRNQAKIDGITEAVIFRETAKLHGITTDRSDFERFARALTEQHVRRAAELREHGSALPGAATALWLCSRRRAAFRQEFRRHCPRRMLRERAAAR
;
A
#
# COMPACT_ATOMS: atom_id res chain seq x y z
N MET A 1 18.98 26.74 6.02
CA MET A 1 18.82 25.51 5.20
C MET A 1 17.76 24.65 5.86
N HIS A 2 16.65 24.36 5.17
CA HIS A 2 15.62 23.44 5.66
C HIS A 2 15.75 22.12 4.92
N HIS A 3 15.78 21.01 5.65
CA HIS A 3 15.87 19.67 5.07
C HIS A 3 14.51 19.00 5.20
N LEU A 4 14.04 18.39 4.10
CA LEU A 4 12.87 17.53 4.08
C LEU A 4 13.35 16.08 3.97
N VAL A 5 12.89 15.23 4.89
CA VAL A 5 13.16 13.78 4.87
C VAL A 5 11.82 13.07 4.78
N LEU A 6 11.63 12.30 3.71
CA LEU A 6 10.44 11.48 3.49
C LEU A 6 10.82 10.02 3.75
N TRP A 7 10.04 9.36 4.60
CA TRP A 7 10.25 7.97 4.97
C TRP A 7 9.16 7.12 4.34
N ASP A 8 9.57 6.05 3.67
CA ASP A 8 8.70 4.91 3.47
C ASP A 8 8.54 4.14 4.80
N ILE A 9 7.55 3.25 4.90
CA ILE A 9 7.20 2.54 6.14
C ILE A 9 7.72 1.10 6.12
N ASP A 10 7.16 0.25 5.27
CA ASP A 10 7.49 -1.16 5.19
C ASP A 10 8.92 -1.35 4.68
N HIS A 11 9.68 -2.23 5.33
CA HIS A 11 11.10 -2.47 5.05
C HIS A 11 12.03 -1.25 5.21
N THR A 12 11.51 -0.10 5.64
CA THR A 12 12.28 1.12 5.91
C THR A 12 12.31 1.45 7.40
N LEU A 13 11.14 1.56 8.03
CA LEU A 13 11.01 1.81 9.48
C LEU A 13 10.61 0.57 10.25
N ILE A 14 9.83 -0.32 9.62
CA ILE A 14 9.32 -1.54 10.25
C ILE A 14 9.55 -2.77 9.37
N ALA A 15 9.69 -3.92 10.01
CA ALA A 15 9.53 -5.22 9.38
C ALA A 15 8.15 -5.77 9.75
N SER A 16 7.25 -5.89 8.76
CA SER A 16 5.89 -6.43 8.94
C SER A 16 5.83 -7.96 8.88
N ARG A 17 6.98 -8.66 8.72
CA ARG A 17 7.14 -10.13 8.76
C ARG A 17 6.08 -10.93 7.98
N GLY A 18 5.68 -10.43 6.82
CA GLY A 18 4.71 -11.13 5.95
C GLY A 18 3.24 -10.95 6.33
N VAL A 19 2.93 -10.21 7.41
CA VAL A 19 1.54 -9.86 7.78
C VAL A 19 0.84 -9.16 6.62
N GLY A 20 1.48 -8.15 6.01
CA GLY A 20 0.90 -7.44 4.85
C GLY A 20 0.53 -8.36 3.69
N ARG A 21 1.39 -9.34 3.37
CA ARG A 21 1.11 -10.36 2.35
C ARG A 21 -0.07 -11.25 2.76
N ALA A 22 -0.15 -11.67 4.02
CA ALA A 22 -1.25 -12.50 4.51
C ALA A 22 -2.60 -11.77 4.46
N LEU A 23 -2.63 -10.47 4.79
CA LEU A 23 -3.83 -9.64 4.67
C LEU A 23 -4.26 -9.47 3.21
N SER A 24 -3.29 -9.19 2.33
CA SER A 24 -3.53 -9.12 0.88
C SER A 24 -4.04 -10.45 0.33
N ALA A 25 -3.51 -11.59 0.78
CA ALA A 25 -3.95 -12.91 0.34
C ALA A 25 -5.41 -13.17 0.72
N ALA A 26 -5.77 -12.89 1.98
CA ALA A 26 -7.13 -13.06 2.47
C ALA A 26 -8.13 -12.16 1.73
N ALA A 27 -7.78 -10.88 1.52
CA ALA A 27 -8.63 -9.96 0.77
C ALA A 27 -8.75 -10.35 -0.71
N PHE A 28 -7.67 -10.85 -1.32
CA PHE A 28 -7.66 -11.33 -2.69
C PHE A 28 -8.60 -12.52 -2.87
N GLU A 29 -8.51 -13.52 -1.99
CA GLU A 29 -9.38 -14.69 -2.02
C GLU A 29 -10.84 -14.33 -1.78
N GLN A 30 -11.11 -13.43 -0.83
CA GLN A 30 -12.46 -12.94 -0.55
C GLN A 30 -13.13 -12.28 -1.78
N VAL A 31 -12.36 -11.57 -2.61
CA VAL A 31 -12.92 -10.84 -3.77
C VAL A 31 -12.94 -11.66 -5.04
N THR A 32 -11.90 -12.47 -5.26
CA THR A 32 -11.74 -13.23 -6.51
C THR A 32 -12.29 -14.66 -6.43
N GLY A 33 -12.53 -15.16 -5.21
CA GLY A 33 -12.87 -16.56 -4.95
C GLY A 33 -11.70 -17.53 -5.18
N GLN A 34 -10.48 -17.04 -5.43
CA GLN A 34 -9.30 -17.87 -5.65
C GLN A 34 -8.18 -17.56 -4.65
N PRO A 35 -7.48 -18.59 -4.12
CA PRO A 35 -6.37 -18.36 -3.21
C PRO A 35 -5.21 -17.67 -3.92
N MET A 36 -4.60 -16.68 -3.27
CA MET A 36 -3.45 -15.94 -3.79
C MET A 36 -2.16 -16.79 -3.71
N ARG A 37 -1.89 -17.56 -4.76
CA ARG A 37 -0.71 -18.45 -4.85
C ARG A 37 0.57 -17.67 -5.09
N ASN A 38 0.50 -16.71 -6.01
CA ASN A 38 1.61 -15.83 -6.37
C ASN A 38 1.24 -14.39 -6.05
N GLN A 39 2.23 -13.53 -5.87
CA GLN A 39 1.98 -12.08 -5.73
C GLN A 39 2.91 -11.36 -6.68
N ALA A 40 2.39 -10.31 -7.32
CA ALA A 40 3.24 -9.42 -8.10
C ALA A 40 4.33 -8.82 -7.21
N LYS A 41 5.51 -8.56 -7.79
CA LYS A 41 6.62 -7.94 -7.06
C LYS A 41 6.18 -6.55 -6.56
N ILE A 42 6.21 -6.37 -5.25
CA ILE A 42 5.91 -5.10 -4.59
C ILE A 42 7.21 -4.29 -4.55
N ASP A 43 7.38 -3.38 -5.50
CA ASP A 43 8.58 -2.55 -5.64
C ASP A 43 8.18 -1.08 -5.85
N GLY A 44 7.66 -0.46 -4.79
CA GLY A 44 7.22 0.95 -4.79
C GLY A 44 5.99 1.25 -5.67
N ILE A 45 5.26 0.22 -6.11
CA ILE A 45 4.05 0.37 -6.94
C ILE A 45 2.78 0.46 -6.08
N THR A 46 1.74 1.08 -6.62
CA THR A 46 0.47 1.27 -5.90
C THR A 46 -0.29 -0.03 -5.72
N GLU A 47 -1.08 -0.13 -4.64
CA GLU A 47 -1.98 -1.26 -4.34
C GLU A 47 -2.85 -1.68 -5.54
N ALA A 48 -3.37 -0.72 -6.31
CA ALA A 48 -4.18 -1.01 -7.50
C ALA A 48 -3.40 -1.77 -8.59
N VAL A 49 -2.12 -1.45 -8.76
CA VAL A 49 -1.23 -2.15 -9.70
C VAL A 49 -0.87 -3.51 -9.13
N ILE A 50 -0.54 -3.61 -7.84
CA ILE A 50 -0.23 -4.89 -7.17
C ILE A 50 -1.40 -5.86 -7.33
N PHE A 51 -2.63 -5.41 -7.03
CA PHE A 51 -3.84 -6.21 -7.18
C PHE A 51 -4.04 -6.67 -8.62
N ARG A 52 -4.00 -5.75 -9.59
CA ARG A 52 -4.21 -6.08 -11.01
C ARG A 52 -3.16 -7.04 -11.55
N GLU A 53 -1.87 -6.79 -11.29
CA GLU A 53 -0.80 -7.68 -11.76
C GLU A 53 -0.84 -9.03 -11.03
N THR A 54 -1.20 -9.05 -9.74
CA THR A 54 -1.43 -10.30 -9.01
C THR A 54 -2.60 -11.07 -9.60
N ALA A 55 -3.72 -10.42 -9.93
CA ALA A 55 -4.86 -11.07 -10.58
C ALA A 55 -4.49 -11.70 -11.93
N LYS A 56 -3.67 -11.02 -12.74
CA LYS A 56 -3.15 -11.56 -14.00
C LYS A 56 -2.33 -12.83 -13.82
N LEU A 57 -1.54 -12.93 -12.75
CA LEU A 57 -0.79 -14.17 -12.43
C LEU A 57 -1.71 -15.37 -12.15
N HIS A 58 -2.98 -15.13 -11.86
CA HIS A 58 -4.01 -16.15 -11.64
C HIS A 58 -4.98 -16.27 -12.82
N GLY A 59 -4.69 -15.63 -13.96
CA GLY A 59 -5.56 -15.65 -15.13
C GLY A 59 -6.86 -14.85 -14.97
N ILE A 60 -6.92 -13.94 -14.00
CA ILE A 60 -8.10 -13.15 -13.69
C ILE A 60 -7.97 -11.76 -14.31
N THR A 61 -8.97 -11.38 -15.12
CA THR A 61 -9.13 -10.00 -15.58
C THR A 61 -9.95 -9.24 -14.55
N THR A 62 -9.42 -8.12 -14.07
CA THR A 62 -10.05 -7.29 -13.03
C THR A 62 -10.34 -5.89 -13.55
N ASP A 63 -11.41 -5.30 -13.04
CA ASP A 63 -11.78 -3.92 -13.33
C ASP A 63 -11.64 -3.01 -12.09
N ARG A 64 -12.14 -1.77 -12.21
CA ARG A 64 -12.09 -0.79 -11.13
C ARG A 64 -12.94 -1.20 -9.93
N SER A 65 -14.10 -1.80 -10.17
CA SER A 65 -15.02 -2.24 -9.12
C SER A 65 -14.45 -3.39 -8.31
N ASP A 66 -13.73 -4.31 -8.95
CA ASP A 66 -13.01 -5.39 -8.28
C ASP A 66 -11.93 -4.83 -7.34
N PHE A 67 -11.16 -3.84 -7.81
CA PHE A 67 -10.18 -3.18 -6.96
C PHE A 67 -10.83 -2.48 -5.75
N GLU A 68 -11.99 -1.84 -5.93
CA GLU A 68 -12.69 -1.18 -4.82
C GLU A 68 -13.20 -2.17 -3.78
N ARG A 69 -13.68 -3.35 -4.22
CA ARG A 69 -14.00 -4.47 -3.33
C ARG A 69 -12.76 -4.98 -2.60
N PHE A 70 -11.65 -5.14 -3.31
CA PHE A 70 -10.38 -5.59 -2.75
C PHE A 70 -9.84 -4.60 -1.71
N ALA A 71 -9.83 -3.31 -2.01
CA ALA A 71 -9.36 -2.27 -1.09
C ALA A 71 -10.18 -2.22 0.20
N ARG A 72 -11.51 -2.42 0.09
CA ARG A 72 -12.39 -2.52 1.26
C ARG A 72 -12.08 -3.75 2.09
N ALA A 73 -12.05 -4.92 1.46
CA ALA A 73 -11.71 -6.18 2.13
C ALA A 73 -10.33 -6.10 2.80
N LEU A 74 -9.34 -5.54 2.11
CA LEU A 74 -7.99 -5.33 2.64
C LEU A 74 -8.00 -4.43 3.86
N THR A 75 -8.76 -3.33 3.83
CA THR A 75 -8.91 -2.42 4.98
C THR A 75 -9.52 -3.14 6.17
N GLU A 76 -10.57 -3.94 5.96
CA GLU A 76 -11.19 -4.74 7.02
C GLU A 76 -10.22 -5.76 7.62
N GLN A 77 -9.41 -6.43 6.79
CA GLN A 77 -8.36 -7.34 7.26
C GLN A 77 -7.33 -6.60 8.12
N HIS A 78 -6.88 -5.41 7.70
CA HIS A 78 -5.94 -4.59 8.48
C HIS A 78 -6.52 -4.18 9.83
N VAL A 79 -7.79 -3.77 9.89
CA VAL A 79 -8.44 -3.38 11.15
C VAL A 79 -8.55 -4.58 12.09
N ARG A 80 -9.03 -5.72 11.57
CA ARG A 80 -9.22 -6.95 12.37
C ARG A 80 -7.92 -7.50 12.93
N ARG A 81 -6.84 -7.42 12.15
CA ARG A 81 -5.53 -8.04 12.45
C ARG A 81 -4.48 -7.02 12.86
N ALA A 82 -4.89 -5.81 13.24
CA ALA A 82 -3.98 -4.76 13.71
C ALA A 82 -3.18 -5.18 14.95
N ALA A 83 -3.76 -6.04 15.80
CA ALA A 83 -3.06 -6.62 16.95
C ALA A 83 -1.90 -7.53 16.52
N GLU A 84 -2.10 -8.40 15.53
CA GLU A 84 -1.06 -9.28 14.99
C GLU A 84 0.12 -8.50 14.41
N LEU A 85 -0.14 -7.35 13.77
CA LEU A 85 0.94 -6.48 13.29
C LEU A 85 1.76 -5.90 14.44
N ARG A 86 1.15 -5.61 15.59
CA ARG A 86 1.90 -5.17 16.79
C ARG A 86 2.70 -6.31 17.42
N GLU A 87 2.18 -7.53 17.38
CA GLU A 87 2.83 -8.70 17.99
C GLU A 87 3.99 -9.24 17.14
N HIS A 88 3.83 -9.27 15.82
CA HIS A 88 4.80 -9.86 14.90
C HIS A 88 5.68 -8.82 14.20
N GLY A 89 5.16 -7.59 14.06
CA GLY A 89 5.92 -6.49 13.51
C GLY A 89 7.00 -6.02 14.47
N SER A 90 8.12 -5.52 13.93
CA SER A 90 9.14 -4.88 14.74
C SER A 90 9.71 -3.66 14.04
N ALA A 91 10.06 -2.62 14.81
CA ALA A 91 10.86 -1.53 14.28
C ALA A 91 12.22 -2.07 13.81
N LEU A 92 12.70 -1.56 12.67
CA LEU A 92 14.03 -1.91 12.19
C LEU A 92 15.11 -1.24 13.06
N PRO A 93 16.30 -1.87 13.20
CA PRO A 93 17.40 -1.28 13.95
C PRO A 93 17.71 0.14 13.49
N GLY A 94 17.81 1.07 14.45
CA GLY A 94 18.10 2.48 14.17
C GLY A 94 16.90 3.32 13.69
N ALA A 95 15.74 2.73 13.39
CA ALA A 95 14.56 3.48 12.94
C ALA A 95 14.09 4.52 13.98
N ALA A 96 13.95 4.11 15.24
CA ALA A 96 13.58 5.01 16.33
C ALA A 96 14.62 6.13 16.53
N THR A 97 15.91 5.80 16.50
CA THR A 97 17.00 6.77 16.63
C THR A 97 17.00 7.78 15.49
N ALA A 98 16.82 7.32 14.24
CA ALA A 98 16.75 8.18 13.06
C ALA A 98 15.58 9.16 13.14
N LEU A 99 14.39 8.66 13.49
CA LEU A 99 13.20 9.51 13.68
C LEU A 99 13.41 10.56 14.77
N TRP A 100 14.02 10.17 15.90
CA TRP A 100 14.34 11.08 17.00
C TRP A 100 15.36 12.15 16.61
N LEU A 101 16.44 11.79 15.89
CA LEU A 101 17.42 12.76 15.43
C LEU A 101 16.82 13.76 14.42
N CYS A 102 15.96 13.27 13.52
CA CYS A 102 15.27 14.10 12.55
C CYS A 102 14.26 15.05 13.21
N SER A 103 13.53 14.61 14.25
CA SER A 103 12.55 15.46 14.95
C SER A 103 13.20 16.58 15.77
N ARG A 104 14.44 16.39 16.23
CA ARG A 104 15.19 17.40 16.99
C ARG A 104 15.80 18.51 16.14
N ARG A 105 16.00 18.28 14.84
CA ARG A 105 16.34 19.36 13.91
C ARG A 105 15.03 20.09 13.56
N ARG A 106 15.02 21.43 13.47
CA ARG A 106 13.90 22.22 12.91
C ARG A 106 13.70 21.90 11.42
N ALA A 107 13.31 20.66 11.12
CA ALA A 107 12.87 20.19 9.84
C ALA A 107 11.34 20.26 9.87
N ALA A 108 10.76 21.07 8.99
CA ALA A 108 9.31 21.15 8.86
C ALA A 108 8.79 19.76 8.45
N PHE A 109 8.08 19.11 9.37
CA PHE A 109 7.41 17.85 9.10
C PHE A 109 6.20 18.14 8.21
N ARG A 110 6.29 17.83 6.92
CA ARG A 110 5.15 17.94 5.99
C ARG A 110 4.99 16.63 5.25
N GLN A 111 3.96 15.87 5.64
CA GLN A 111 3.48 14.73 4.88
C GLN A 111 2.54 15.26 3.78
N GLU A 112 2.98 15.29 2.53
CA GLU A 112 2.10 15.53 1.37
C GLU A 112 2.20 14.32 0.44
N PHE A 113 1.24 13.40 0.56
CA PHE A 113 1.04 12.32 -0.41
C PHE A 113 0.51 12.92 -1.71
N ARG A 114 1.40 13.36 -2.60
CA ARG A 114 1.01 13.76 -3.95
C ARG A 114 0.78 12.49 -4.78
N ARG A 115 -0.45 11.99 -4.79
CA ARG A 115 -0.88 10.90 -5.68
C ARG A 115 -0.56 11.29 -7.12
N HIS A 116 0.40 10.61 -7.74
CA HIS A 116 0.60 10.69 -9.19
C HIS A 116 -0.53 9.90 -9.85
N CYS A 117 -1.67 10.56 -10.05
CA CYS A 117 -2.73 10.07 -10.92
C CYS A 117 -2.38 10.51 -12.35
N PRO A 118 -2.11 9.60 -13.31
CA PRO A 118 -1.86 10.00 -14.69
C PRO A 118 -3.13 10.66 -15.27
N ARG A 119 -3.05 11.98 -15.50
CA ARG A 119 -4.10 12.85 -16.09
C ARG A 119 -4.34 12.57 -17.58
N ARG A 120 -4.68 11.34 -17.96
CA ARG A 120 -5.01 11.02 -19.35
C ARG A 120 -6.36 10.31 -19.50
N MET A 121 -7.44 10.93 -19.00
CA MET A 121 -8.82 10.52 -19.37
C MET A 121 -9.91 11.54 -18.96
N LEU A 122 -9.69 12.85 -19.14
CA LEU A 122 -10.75 13.86 -18.94
C LEU A 122 -10.68 14.98 -19.99
N ARG A 123 -10.64 14.60 -21.27
CA ARG A 123 -10.95 15.51 -22.39
C ARG A 123 -11.68 14.74 -23.48
N GLU A 124 -12.95 14.39 -23.23
CA GLU A 124 -13.86 13.95 -24.31
C GLU A 124 -15.37 14.02 -23.94
N ARG A 125 -15.75 14.76 -22.90
CA ARG A 125 -17.17 14.93 -22.50
C ARG A 125 -17.64 16.39 -22.42
N ALA A 126 -17.06 17.29 -23.22
CA ALA A 126 -17.47 18.69 -23.30
C ALA A 126 -17.70 19.17 -24.76
N ALA A 127 -18.10 18.27 -25.66
CA ALA A 127 -18.48 18.61 -27.04
C ALA A 127 -19.78 17.90 -27.48
N ALA A 128 -20.68 17.63 -26.54
CA ALA A 128 -22.03 17.16 -26.81
C ALA A 128 -22.98 17.77 -25.78
N ARG A 129 -23.28 19.05 -25.94
CA ARG A 129 -24.49 19.75 -25.49
C ARG A 129 -24.52 21.12 -26.12
#